data_AF-A0A096AIZ6-F1
#
_entry.id   AF-A0A096AIZ6-F1
#
_cell.length_a   1.000
_cell.length_b   1.000
_cell.length_c   1.000
_cell.angle_alpha   90.00
_cell.angle_beta   90.00
_cell.angle_gamma   90.00
#
_symmetry.space_group_name_H-M   'P 1'
#
loop_
_entity.id
_entity.type
_entity.pdbx_description
1 polymer ?
#
loop_
_entity_poly.entity_id
_entity_poly.type
_entity_poly.pdbx_seq_one_letter_code
_entity_poly.pdbx_strand_id
1 'polypeptide(L)'
;MKRLKNIYLLLIAVLLMTACSENKLDDIVPQPEKKEGKLTNVEGIEKAYSLKQGAILQIKPNVKFDSEQKQQLTYEWNINHEKVSNDETLHYTCSKLGEFPCFLKVTAADGTAKIIEFKLFVYSDYNRGLLLFTEGEQGAELAYKALDIQNIPMATNVFKQSNPNLMLGTTPLALCWTGEGITNPNNINDFEGLNVVVSTDNPRKVYLLDPNTLEVKTEIVYDGKGEFYPNFAFAPFGGQNFRWNPDFNVIYFIGNGRDYMMTLDHHFLEGRANHQLPKGVRIADLACSIIPLPTDMVRIHFDLNSKRLLYVAGLGGTALGNLVCDVTPMALLPCDGVYANELADHRYEPRHFLFVGYTSAGEVNIYRLSPKALKGEETVLTNISANGNIKANDAIGVNPTKPIMYYGNENGKIFAFNYEAQNFSNKPYIELGENFVIKQIIFNPYNSNEMYVAAENKKAPAHACASVFIINATNKEGGKVVEADHHVGGKIRRMVFKGNGQENLDRK
;
A
#
# COMPACT_ATOMS: atom_id res chain seq x y z
N MET A 1 -9.58 53.44 -85.09
CA MET A 1 -9.09 52.05 -85.14
C MET A 1 -7.65 52.07 -85.62
N LYS A 2 -6.73 51.48 -84.83
CA LYS A 2 -5.39 50.89 -85.14
C LYS A 2 -4.65 51.42 -86.40
N ARG A 3 -3.37 51.80 -86.42
CA ARG A 3 -2.20 51.75 -85.52
C ARG A 3 -1.13 52.60 -86.24
N LEU A 4 -0.45 53.52 -85.56
CA LEU A 4 0.79 54.11 -86.07
C LEU A 4 1.67 54.50 -84.89
N LYS A 5 2.89 53.95 -84.83
CA LYS A 5 4.08 54.67 -84.35
C LYS A 5 5.35 53.87 -84.66
N ASN A 6 5.93 54.21 -85.79
CA ASN A 6 7.32 53.97 -86.13
C ASN A 6 8.22 54.88 -85.25
N ILE A 7 9.18 54.24 -84.57
CA ILE A 7 10.63 54.41 -84.78
C ILE A 7 11.13 55.87 -85.04
N TYR A 8 11.83 56.36 -84.02
CA TYR A 8 12.98 57.30 -84.00
C TYR A 8 12.80 58.77 -84.42
N LEU A 9 13.01 59.66 -83.44
CA LEU A 9 13.96 60.81 -83.41
C LEU A 9 13.69 61.54 -82.08
N LEU A 10 14.55 61.46 -81.05
CA LEU A 10 15.74 62.31 -80.89
C LEU A 10 15.43 63.78 -81.21
N LEU A 11 15.03 64.57 -80.20
CA LEU A 11 15.47 65.96 -80.01
C LEU A 11 14.91 66.59 -78.72
N ILE A 12 15.75 67.44 -78.12
CA ILE A 12 15.47 68.50 -77.13
C ILE A 12 15.47 68.02 -75.67
N ALA A 13 16.64 67.91 -75.02
CA ALA A 13 17.54 68.99 -74.60
C ALA A 13 17.03 69.74 -73.36
N VAL A 14 17.87 69.66 -72.32
CA VAL A 14 18.04 70.64 -71.25
C VAL A 14 16.96 70.63 -70.16
N LEU A 15 17.20 69.78 -69.16
CA LEU A 15 17.49 70.33 -67.84
C LEU A 15 18.70 69.60 -67.26
N LEU A 16 19.78 70.38 -67.19
CA LEU A 16 21.02 70.14 -66.47
C LEU A 16 20.68 69.73 -65.02
N MET A 17 21.42 68.84 -64.35
CA MET A 17 22.77 69.11 -63.89
C MET A 17 23.59 67.82 -63.72
N THR A 18 24.85 67.95 -64.13
CA THR A 18 26.05 67.19 -63.82
C THR A 18 26.14 66.58 -62.42
N ALA A 19 26.55 65.31 -62.32
CA ALA A 19 27.84 64.92 -61.73
C ALA A 19 28.03 63.40 -61.78
N CYS A 20 29.13 62.96 -62.39
CA CYS A 20 29.66 61.62 -62.26
C CYS A 20 30.19 61.38 -60.83
N SER A 21 29.92 60.18 -60.33
CA SER A 21 30.74 59.39 -59.40
C SER A 21 31.38 60.10 -58.21
N GLU A 22 30.73 60.00 -57.06
CA GLU A 22 31.45 59.56 -55.86
C GLU A 22 30.94 58.16 -55.51
N ASN A 23 31.85 57.19 -55.54
CA ASN A 23 31.69 55.97 -54.76
C ASN A 23 31.55 56.39 -53.30
N LYS A 24 30.31 56.44 -52.81
CA LYS A 24 30.06 56.16 -51.41
C LYS A 24 29.51 54.76 -51.38
N LEU A 25 30.34 53.85 -50.88
CA LEU A 25 29.82 52.70 -50.16
C LEU A 25 28.86 53.31 -49.15
N ASP A 26 27.56 53.25 -49.42
CA ASP A 26 26.58 53.40 -48.37
C ASP A 26 26.87 52.23 -47.45
N ASP A 27 27.45 52.57 -46.29
CA ASP A 27 27.62 51.68 -45.17
C ASP A 27 26.29 50.96 -44.96
N ILE A 28 26.21 49.71 -45.41
CA ILE A 28 25.37 48.72 -44.75
C ILE A 28 26.03 48.61 -43.38
N VAL A 29 25.68 49.53 -42.47
CA VAL A 29 25.86 49.29 -41.04
C VAL A 29 25.15 47.96 -40.83
N PRO A 30 25.87 46.87 -40.52
CA PRO A 30 25.19 45.66 -40.09
C PRO A 30 24.39 46.15 -38.89
N GLN A 31 23.06 46.13 -38.97
CA GLN A 31 22.30 46.20 -37.74
C GLN A 31 22.94 45.16 -36.83
N PRO A 32 23.39 45.51 -35.61
CA PRO A 32 24.04 44.55 -34.76
C PRO A 32 23.09 43.37 -34.71
N GLU A 33 23.50 42.22 -35.26
CA GLU A 33 22.70 41.01 -35.20
C GLU A 33 22.37 40.87 -33.73
N LYS A 34 21.10 41.10 -33.43
CA LYS A 34 20.62 41.05 -32.06
C LYS A 34 20.74 39.60 -31.66
N LYS A 35 21.89 39.26 -31.07
CA LYS A 35 22.25 37.89 -30.74
C LYS A 35 21.25 37.42 -29.71
N GLU A 36 20.32 36.58 -30.16
CA GLU A 36 19.33 35.98 -29.29
C GLU A 36 20.05 35.22 -28.18
N GLY A 37 19.56 35.37 -26.95
CA GLY A 37 20.12 34.72 -25.78
C GLY A 37 20.10 33.22 -25.92
N LYS A 38 21.12 32.54 -25.41
CA LYS A 38 21.20 31.08 -25.40
C LYS A 38 20.30 30.52 -24.33
N LEU A 39 19.67 29.38 -24.63
CA LEU A 39 18.96 28.57 -23.65
C LEU A 39 19.92 28.11 -22.55
N THR A 40 19.73 28.60 -21.32
CA THR A 40 20.59 28.25 -20.18
C THR A 40 19.98 27.17 -19.31
N ASN A 41 18.70 27.29 -18.96
CA ASN A 41 18.04 26.38 -18.03
C ASN A 41 16.54 26.20 -18.32
N VAL A 42 15.98 25.10 -17.82
CA VAL A 42 14.54 24.82 -17.79
C VAL A 42 14.17 24.39 -16.37
N GLU A 43 13.26 25.14 -15.74
CA GLU A 43 12.84 24.95 -14.34
C GLU A 43 11.32 24.77 -14.24
N GLY A 44 10.80 24.51 -13.04
CA GLY A 44 9.36 24.38 -12.79
C GLY A 44 8.78 23.00 -13.11
N ILE A 45 9.65 21.97 -13.20
CA ILE A 45 9.26 20.57 -13.37
C ILE A 45 9.71 19.82 -12.12
N GLU A 46 8.75 19.20 -11.44
CA GLU A 46 9.01 18.34 -10.28
C GLU A 46 9.63 17.02 -10.73
N LYS A 47 10.40 16.38 -9.85
CA LYS A 47 10.97 15.04 -10.13
C LYS A 47 9.89 13.97 -10.34
N ALA A 48 8.72 14.14 -9.70
CA ALA A 48 7.61 13.21 -9.81
C ALA A 48 6.26 13.89 -9.54
N TYR A 49 5.24 13.43 -10.28
CA TYR A 49 3.85 13.83 -10.13
C TYR A 49 2.99 12.59 -9.82
N SER A 50 2.03 12.72 -8.91
CA SER A 50 1.07 11.67 -8.56
C SER A 50 -0.35 12.20 -8.75
N LEU A 51 -1.12 11.59 -9.65
CA LEU A 51 -2.47 12.03 -9.99
C LEU A 51 -3.46 10.87 -10.04
N LYS A 52 -4.70 11.12 -9.61
CA LYS A 52 -5.78 10.16 -9.76
C LYS A 52 -6.08 9.92 -11.25
N GLN A 53 -6.48 8.71 -11.60
CA GLN A 53 -6.97 8.38 -12.94
C GLN A 53 -8.10 9.34 -13.37
N GLY A 54 -8.03 9.81 -14.61
CA GLY A 54 -8.94 10.80 -15.19
C GLY A 54 -8.57 12.26 -14.93
N ALA A 55 -7.65 12.54 -14.00
CA ALA A 55 -7.16 13.90 -13.78
C ALA A 55 -6.31 14.41 -14.95
N ILE A 56 -6.15 15.73 -15.06
CA ILE A 56 -5.29 16.38 -16.05
C ILE A 56 -3.99 16.80 -15.37
N LEU A 57 -2.86 16.25 -15.82
CA LEU A 57 -1.54 16.76 -15.50
C LEU A 57 -1.28 18.01 -16.34
N GLN A 58 -1.06 19.13 -15.67
CA GLN A 58 -0.71 20.40 -16.30
C GLN A 58 0.67 20.87 -15.83
N ILE A 59 1.60 21.06 -16.76
CA ILE A 59 2.97 21.54 -16.45
C ILE A 59 3.33 22.68 -17.40
N LYS A 60 3.71 23.83 -16.82
CA LYS A 60 4.28 24.95 -17.55
C LYS A 60 5.72 25.20 -17.10
N PRO A 61 6.73 24.88 -17.92
CA PRO A 61 8.13 25.08 -17.57
C PRO A 61 8.51 26.57 -17.59
N ASN A 62 9.49 26.94 -16.77
CA ASN A 62 10.13 28.25 -16.77
C ASN A 62 11.46 28.18 -17.50
N VAL A 63 11.51 28.71 -18.72
CA VAL A 63 12.71 28.66 -19.57
C VAL A 63 13.57 29.91 -19.35
N LYS A 64 14.86 29.70 -19.08
CA LYS A 64 15.85 30.75 -18.81
C LYS A 64 16.79 30.93 -19.99
N PHE A 65 17.13 32.18 -20.26
CA PHE A 65 18.09 32.61 -21.28
C PHE A 65 19.18 33.46 -20.62
N ASP A 66 20.37 33.51 -21.23
CA ASP A 66 21.47 34.37 -20.76
C ASP A 66 21.30 35.86 -21.14
N SER A 67 20.29 36.19 -21.94
CA SER A 67 19.90 37.55 -22.28
C SER A 67 18.37 37.70 -22.31
N GLU A 68 17.87 38.94 -22.28
CA GLU A 68 16.43 39.20 -22.34
C GLU A 68 15.79 38.83 -23.69
N GLN A 69 16.61 38.71 -24.74
CA GLN A 69 16.12 38.43 -26.08
C GLN A 69 16.00 36.93 -26.31
N LYS A 70 14.77 36.42 -26.30
CA LYS A 70 14.49 34.98 -26.34
C LYS A 70 14.54 34.44 -27.77
N GLN A 71 15.13 33.25 -27.93
CA GLN A 71 15.01 32.46 -29.16
C GLN A 71 13.62 31.83 -29.27
N GLN A 72 13.21 31.49 -30.49
CA GLN A 72 12.09 30.57 -30.69
C GLN A 72 12.42 29.19 -30.12
N LEU A 73 11.44 28.59 -29.44
CA LEU A 73 11.56 27.28 -28.80
C LEU A 73 10.60 26.29 -29.43
N THR A 74 11.02 25.03 -29.44
CA THR A 74 10.15 23.87 -29.68
C THR A 74 10.15 22.98 -28.45
N TYR A 75 8.97 22.43 -28.14
CA TYR A 75 8.75 21.57 -26.99
C TYR A 75 8.39 20.17 -27.49
N GLU A 76 8.86 19.17 -26.78
CA GLU A 76 8.49 17.78 -27.00
C GLU A 76 8.25 17.15 -25.63
N TRP A 77 6.97 16.88 -25.35
CA TRP A 77 6.55 16.15 -24.15
C TRP A 77 6.42 14.68 -24.48
N ASN A 78 7.07 13.84 -23.67
CA ASN A 78 7.02 12.40 -23.78
C ASN A 78 6.55 11.79 -22.47
N ILE A 79 5.60 10.87 -22.57
CA ILE A 79 5.11 10.06 -21.46
C ILE A 79 5.16 8.60 -21.92
N ASN A 80 5.84 7.77 -21.15
CA ASN A 80 5.99 6.34 -21.43
C ASN A 80 6.53 6.03 -22.83
N HIS A 81 7.57 6.74 -23.24
CA HIS A 81 8.20 6.62 -24.57
C HIS A 81 7.32 7.08 -25.74
N GLU A 82 6.12 7.59 -25.50
CA GLU A 82 5.24 8.16 -26.52
C GLU A 82 5.24 9.69 -26.46
N LYS A 83 5.38 10.34 -27.62
CA LYS A 83 5.26 11.80 -27.72
C LYS A 83 3.80 12.21 -27.62
N VAL A 84 3.45 12.96 -26.58
CA VAL A 84 2.06 13.32 -26.24
C VAL A 84 1.70 14.77 -26.56
N SER A 85 2.66 15.69 -26.65
CA SER A 85 2.40 17.10 -27.00
C SER A 85 3.66 17.80 -27.51
N ASN A 86 3.47 18.88 -28.29
CA ASN A 86 4.53 19.84 -28.64
C ASN A 86 4.25 21.26 -28.11
N ASP A 87 3.24 21.42 -27.26
CA ASP A 87 2.86 22.72 -26.73
C ASP A 87 3.82 23.17 -25.62
N GLU A 88 3.95 24.48 -25.40
CA GLU A 88 4.74 25.02 -24.27
C GLU A 88 4.25 24.48 -22.93
N THR A 89 2.93 24.35 -22.76
CA THR A 89 2.30 23.84 -21.54
C THR A 89 1.73 22.45 -21.81
N LEU A 90 2.16 21.46 -21.02
CA LEU A 90 1.57 20.12 -21.05
C LEU A 90 0.15 20.18 -20.53
N HIS A 91 -0.78 19.53 -21.24
CA HIS A 91 -2.08 19.12 -20.72
C HIS A 91 -2.27 17.65 -21.07
N TYR A 92 -2.12 16.76 -20.09
CA TYR A 92 -2.20 15.32 -20.30
C TYR A 92 -3.28 14.69 -19.42
N THR A 93 -4.26 14.03 -20.03
CA THR A 93 -5.28 13.27 -19.29
C THR A 93 -4.71 11.93 -18.84
N CYS A 94 -4.63 11.73 -17.53
CA CYS A 94 -4.12 10.52 -16.89
C CYS A 94 -5.12 9.35 -17.00
N SER A 95 -5.28 8.78 -18.20
CA SER A 95 -6.32 7.76 -18.47
C SER A 95 -5.94 6.33 -18.06
N LYS A 96 -4.64 6.02 -18.03
CA LYS A 96 -4.11 4.69 -17.70
C LYS A 96 -3.44 4.72 -16.33
N LEU A 97 -3.79 3.75 -15.49
CA LEU A 97 -3.09 3.49 -14.23
C LEU A 97 -1.66 3.02 -14.51
N GLY A 98 -0.71 3.39 -13.64
CA GLY A 98 0.68 2.98 -13.80
C GLY A 98 1.70 3.99 -13.29
N GLU A 99 2.98 3.59 -13.35
CA GLU A 99 4.11 4.50 -13.25
C GLU A 99 4.71 4.68 -14.65
N PHE A 100 4.90 5.93 -15.07
CA PHE A 100 5.35 6.27 -16.42
C PHE A 100 6.63 7.12 -16.37
N PRO A 101 7.72 6.70 -17.04
CA PRO A 101 8.86 7.57 -17.26
C PRO A 101 8.46 8.69 -18.23
N CYS A 102 8.83 9.92 -17.91
CA CYS A 102 8.46 11.09 -18.69
C CYS A 102 9.66 12.00 -18.93
N PHE A 103 9.63 12.77 -20.02
CA PHE A 103 10.57 13.87 -20.19
C PHE A 103 9.95 15.04 -20.95
N LEU A 104 10.48 16.23 -20.69
CA LEU A 104 10.36 17.38 -21.57
C LEU A 104 11.69 17.59 -22.28
N LYS A 105 11.67 17.71 -23.61
CA LYS A 105 12.78 18.25 -24.39
C LYS A 105 12.42 19.63 -24.92
N VAL A 106 13.22 20.63 -24.58
CA VAL A 106 13.13 21.99 -25.12
C VAL A 106 14.29 22.20 -26.07
N THR A 107 14.03 22.54 -27.33
CA THR A 107 15.06 22.80 -28.35
C THR A 107 14.93 24.24 -28.84
N ALA A 108 16.01 24.99 -28.75
CA ALA A 108 16.11 26.37 -29.22
C ALA A 108 16.51 26.45 -30.69
N ALA A 109 16.28 27.59 -31.34
CA ALA A 109 16.53 27.79 -32.77
C ALA A 109 18.00 27.57 -33.17
N ASP A 110 18.95 27.81 -32.25
CA ASP A 110 20.39 27.54 -32.47
C ASP A 110 20.79 26.07 -32.34
N GLY A 111 19.82 25.17 -32.11
CA GLY A 111 20.02 23.73 -31.96
C GLY A 111 20.33 23.29 -30.52
N THR A 112 20.50 24.22 -29.57
CA THR A 112 20.70 23.87 -28.16
C THR A 112 19.45 23.19 -27.60
N ALA A 113 19.62 22.01 -26.99
CA ALA A 113 18.53 21.27 -26.37
C ALA A 113 18.77 21.03 -24.87
N LYS A 114 17.69 21.09 -24.09
CA LYS A 114 17.66 20.69 -22.68
C LYS A 114 16.59 19.62 -22.49
N ILE A 115 16.94 18.54 -21.79
CA ILE A 115 16.03 17.45 -21.46
C ILE A 115 15.88 17.42 -19.94
N ILE A 116 14.63 17.43 -19.48
CA ILE A 116 14.28 17.30 -18.06
C ILE A 116 13.41 16.05 -17.92
N GLU A 117 13.91 15.08 -17.16
CA GLU A 117 13.22 13.83 -16.87
C GLU A 117 12.40 13.94 -15.59
N PHE A 118 11.23 13.30 -15.56
CA PHE A 118 10.37 13.19 -14.39
C PHE A 118 9.56 11.89 -14.44
N LYS A 119 8.89 11.57 -13.33
CA LYS A 119 8.00 10.41 -13.23
C LYS A 119 6.54 10.84 -13.10
N LEU A 120 5.62 10.09 -13.72
CA LEU A 120 4.18 10.24 -13.51
C LEU A 120 3.61 8.96 -12.92
N PHE A 121 3.01 9.06 -11.73
CA PHE A 121 2.24 7.99 -11.10
C PHE A 121 0.75 8.28 -11.24
N VAL A 122 0.02 7.39 -11.91
CA VAL A 122 -1.43 7.48 -12.05
C VAL A 122 -2.09 6.41 -11.20
N TYR A 123 -2.85 6.85 -10.20
CA TYR A 123 -3.41 5.98 -9.17
C TYR A 123 -4.94 5.85 -9.23
N SER A 124 -5.45 4.76 -8.67
CA SER A 124 -6.86 4.41 -8.61
C SER A 124 -7.55 4.93 -7.35
N ASP A 125 -8.87 4.81 -7.26
CA ASP A 125 -9.61 5.13 -6.03
C ASP A 125 -9.25 4.23 -4.84
N TYR A 126 -8.62 3.09 -5.10
CA TYR A 126 -8.28 2.08 -4.09
C TYR A 126 -6.76 1.92 -3.91
N ASN A 127 -5.99 2.98 -4.19
CA ASN A 127 -4.53 3.00 -4.19
C ASN A 127 -3.90 2.66 -2.82
N ARG A 128 -4.00 3.53 -1.80
CA ARG A 128 -3.47 3.26 -0.45
C ARG A 128 -4.55 3.48 0.61
N GLY A 129 -4.82 2.49 1.46
CA GLY A 129 -5.97 2.60 2.34
C GLY A 129 -6.14 1.53 3.40
N LEU A 130 -7.32 1.53 4.01
CA LEU A 130 -7.80 0.49 4.92
C LEU A 130 -8.97 -0.24 4.30
N LEU A 131 -8.91 -1.56 4.30
CA LEU A 131 -10.04 -2.43 3.97
C LEU A 131 -10.69 -2.87 5.28
N LEU A 132 -11.99 -2.65 5.42
CA LEU A 132 -12.76 -3.09 6.59
C LEU A 132 -13.85 -4.05 6.15
N PHE A 133 -13.81 -5.26 6.69
CA PHE A 133 -14.79 -6.30 6.42
C PHE A 133 -15.72 -6.48 7.62
N THR A 134 -17.02 -6.35 7.37
CA THR A 134 -18.05 -6.34 8.41
C THR A 134 -19.24 -7.22 8.05
N GLU A 135 -20.05 -7.55 9.04
CA GLU A 135 -21.37 -8.17 8.88
C GLU A 135 -22.44 -7.07 8.97
N GLY A 136 -22.96 -6.66 7.81
CA GLY A 136 -24.01 -5.65 7.66
C GLY A 136 -25.42 -6.23 7.64
N GLU A 137 -26.40 -5.41 7.23
CA GLU A 137 -27.82 -5.80 7.25
C GLU A 137 -28.15 -6.87 6.19
N GLN A 138 -27.57 -6.72 4.99
CA GLN A 138 -27.81 -7.62 3.86
C GLN A 138 -26.77 -8.74 3.73
N GLY A 139 -25.84 -8.82 4.67
CA GLY A 139 -24.74 -9.78 4.67
C GLY A 139 -23.38 -9.13 4.84
N ALA A 140 -22.33 -9.82 4.38
CA ALA A 140 -20.98 -9.30 4.49
C ALA A 140 -20.77 -8.05 3.62
N GLU A 141 -20.08 -7.06 4.16
CA GLU A 141 -19.81 -5.79 3.50
C GLU A 141 -18.32 -5.47 3.59
N LEU A 142 -17.75 -5.02 2.47
CA LEU A 142 -16.39 -4.49 2.41
C LEU A 142 -16.47 -2.97 2.31
N ALA A 143 -15.78 -2.26 3.19
CA ALA A 143 -15.61 -0.81 3.17
C ALA A 143 -14.13 -0.45 2.91
N TYR A 144 -13.88 0.74 2.38
CA TYR A 144 -12.54 1.22 2.05
C TYR A 144 -12.32 2.67 2.51
N LYS A 145 -11.20 2.92 3.19
CA LYS A 145 -10.74 4.26 3.58
C LYS A 145 -9.48 4.60 2.80
N ALA A 146 -9.54 5.62 1.95
CA ALA A 146 -8.36 6.19 1.33
C ALA A 146 -7.47 6.87 2.40
N LEU A 147 -6.16 6.66 2.31
CA LEU A 147 -5.15 7.22 3.23
C LEU A 147 -4.14 8.13 2.52
N ASP A 148 -4.19 8.17 1.20
CA ASP A 148 -3.43 9.04 0.30
C ASP A 148 -4.16 10.37 0.02
N ILE A 149 -5.44 10.49 0.39
CA ILE A 149 -6.22 11.71 0.27
C ILE A 149 -6.81 12.09 1.63
N GLN A 150 -6.55 13.31 2.07
CA GLN A 150 -7.04 13.81 3.37
C GLN A 150 -8.54 14.09 3.34
N ASN A 151 -9.22 13.84 4.46
CA ASN A 151 -10.62 14.20 4.71
C ASN A 151 -11.62 13.57 3.73
N ILE A 152 -11.28 12.45 3.07
CA ILE A 152 -12.25 11.67 2.29
C ILE A 152 -12.91 10.66 3.22
N PRO A 153 -14.24 10.68 3.39
CA PRO A 153 -14.94 9.70 4.23
C PRO A 153 -14.70 8.26 3.76
N MET A 154 -14.77 7.31 4.68
CA MET A 154 -14.72 5.89 4.33
C MET A 154 -15.90 5.52 3.40
N ALA A 155 -15.59 4.92 2.25
CA ALA A 155 -16.58 4.40 1.32
C ALA A 155 -17.12 3.06 1.83
N THR A 156 -18.44 2.92 1.93
CA THR A 156 -19.11 1.72 2.46
C THR A 156 -19.59 0.79 1.35
N ASN A 157 -19.59 -0.52 1.61
CA ASN A 157 -20.06 -1.54 0.66
C ASN A 157 -19.44 -1.45 -0.76
N VAL A 158 -18.13 -1.18 -0.83
CA VAL A 158 -17.37 -0.99 -2.07
C VAL A 158 -17.35 -2.25 -2.95
N PHE A 159 -17.53 -3.44 -2.37
CA PHE A 159 -17.71 -4.67 -3.17
C PHE A 159 -18.97 -4.58 -4.03
N LYS A 160 -20.12 -4.20 -3.46
CA LYS A 160 -21.38 -4.10 -4.20
C LYS A 160 -21.37 -2.98 -5.22
N GLN A 161 -20.72 -1.86 -4.90
CA GLN A 161 -20.56 -0.74 -5.83
C GLN A 161 -19.77 -1.15 -7.08
N SER A 162 -18.67 -1.88 -6.89
CA SER A 162 -17.80 -2.34 -7.98
C SER A 162 -18.36 -3.57 -8.70
N ASN A 163 -19.23 -4.34 -8.03
CA ASN A 163 -19.81 -5.57 -8.56
C ASN A 163 -21.35 -5.57 -8.40
N PRO A 164 -22.09 -4.73 -9.15
CA PRO A 164 -23.52 -4.50 -8.92
C PRO A 164 -24.38 -5.76 -9.11
N ASN A 165 -23.90 -6.74 -9.87
CA ASN A 165 -24.62 -8.00 -10.14
C ASN A 165 -24.21 -9.15 -9.21
N LEU A 166 -23.24 -8.93 -8.32
CA LEU A 166 -22.79 -9.92 -7.35
C LEU A 166 -23.22 -9.51 -5.94
N MET A 167 -23.20 -10.49 -5.04
CA MET A 167 -23.41 -10.31 -3.60
C MET A 167 -22.45 -11.22 -2.86
N LEU A 168 -21.94 -10.73 -1.73
CA LEU A 168 -21.21 -11.56 -0.79
C LEU A 168 -22.20 -12.41 0.01
N GLY A 169 -21.71 -13.51 0.61
CA GLY A 169 -22.51 -14.30 1.55
C GLY A 169 -22.84 -13.52 2.83
N THR A 170 -23.72 -14.07 3.67
CA THR A 170 -24.22 -13.35 4.85
C THR A 170 -23.16 -13.19 5.93
N THR A 171 -22.23 -14.14 6.06
CA THR A 171 -21.25 -14.15 7.15
C THR A 171 -19.85 -13.84 6.63
N PRO A 172 -19.19 -12.75 7.05
CA PRO A 172 -17.81 -12.47 6.70
C PRO A 172 -16.86 -13.47 7.38
N LEU A 173 -16.03 -14.15 6.60
CA LEU A 173 -15.05 -15.12 7.11
C LEU A 173 -13.63 -14.53 7.13
N ALA A 174 -13.02 -14.35 5.96
CA ALA A 174 -11.62 -13.94 5.86
C ALA A 174 -11.44 -12.73 4.94
N LEU A 175 -10.46 -11.88 5.26
CA LEU A 175 -10.00 -10.76 4.46
C LEU A 175 -8.46 -10.77 4.44
N CYS A 176 -7.87 -10.64 3.26
CA CYS A 176 -6.44 -10.48 3.08
C CYS A 176 -6.16 -9.55 1.88
N TRP A 177 -5.11 -8.75 1.96
CA TRP A 177 -4.50 -8.13 0.78
C TRP A 177 -3.18 -8.85 0.52
N THR A 178 -2.96 -9.35 -0.70
CA THR A 178 -1.80 -10.19 -0.98
C THR A 178 -0.47 -9.45 -0.87
N GLY A 179 -0.49 -8.11 -0.91
CA GLY A 179 0.68 -7.28 -0.66
C GLY A 179 1.11 -7.22 0.82
N GLU A 180 0.29 -7.70 1.77
CA GLU A 180 0.66 -7.77 3.20
C GLU A 180 1.94 -8.59 3.43
N GLY A 181 2.20 -9.59 2.58
CA GLY A 181 3.41 -10.44 2.66
C GLY A 181 4.65 -9.85 1.98
N ILE A 182 4.51 -8.76 1.22
CA ILE A 182 5.65 -8.07 0.63
C ILE A 182 6.36 -7.32 1.74
N THR A 183 7.69 -7.47 1.84
CA THR A 183 8.50 -6.84 2.89
C THR A 183 9.30 -5.64 2.41
N ASN A 184 9.58 -5.54 1.10
CA ASN A 184 10.11 -4.32 0.51
C ASN A 184 8.92 -3.51 -0.03
N PRO A 185 8.59 -2.34 0.54
CA PRO A 185 7.46 -1.56 0.04
C PRO A 185 7.64 -1.21 -1.44
N ASN A 186 8.87 -0.97 -1.90
CA ASN A 186 9.14 -0.65 -3.32
C ASN A 186 8.78 -1.78 -4.30
N ASN A 187 8.54 -3.00 -3.81
CA ASN A 187 8.10 -4.14 -4.61
C ASN A 187 6.58 -4.31 -4.66
N ILE A 188 5.81 -3.48 -3.94
CA ILE A 188 4.36 -3.45 -4.04
C ILE A 188 4.00 -2.80 -5.36
N ASN A 189 3.45 -3.61 -6.27
CA ASN A 189 2.91 -3.14 -7.55
C ASN A 189 1.48 -3.67 -7.71
N ASP A 190 0.49 -2.82 -7.46
CA ASP A 190 -0.93 -3.18 -7.59
C ASP A 190 -1.36 -3.37 -9.06
N PHE A 191 -0.53 -3.01 -10.04
CA PHE A 191 -0.82 -3.22 -11.45
C PHE A 191 -0.48 -4.66 -11.91
N GLU A 192 0.30 -5.41 -11.12
CA GLU A 192 0.85 -6.71 -11.51
C GLU A 192 0.58 -7.81 -10.48
N GLY A 193 -0.63 -8.38 -10.51
CA GLY A 193 -0.90 -9.69 -9.90
C GLY A 193 -1.21 -9.70 -8.39
N LEU A 194 -1.28 -8.55 -7.72
CA LEU A 194 -1.83 -8.46 -6.36
C LEU A 194 -3.36 -8.51 -6.38
N ASN A 195 -3.96 -8.94 -5.27
CA ASN A 195 -5.39 -9.07 -5.12
C ASN A 195 -5.85 -8.71 -3.70
N VAL A 196 -7.09 -8.26 -3.58
CA VAL A 196 -7.83 -8.31 -2.32
C VAL A 196 -8.62 -9.61 -2.29
N VAL A 197 -8.49 -10.38 -1.22
CA VAL A 197 -9.12 -11.68 -1.03
C VAL A 197 -10.22 -11.53 -0.01
N VAL A 198 -11.46 -11.87 -0.38
CA VAL A 198 -12.59 -11.92 0.55
C VAL A 198 -13.20 -13.31 0.57
N SER A 199 -13.53 -13.80 1.75
CA SER A 199 -14.25 -15.04 1.95
C SER A 199 -15.50 -14.82 2.78
N THR A 200 -16.61 -15.45 2.37
CA THR A 200 -17.87 -15.45 3.10
C THR A 200 -18.43 -16.84 3.31
N ASP A 201 -19.40 -16.96 4.21
CA ASP A 201 -20.29 -18.10 4.34
C ASP A 201 -21.74 -17.73 3.98
N ASN A 202 -22.56 -18.76 3.72
CA ASN A 202 -23.97 -18.65 3.35
C ASN A 202 -24.23 -17.66 2.18
N PRO A 203 -23.81 -18.00 0.94
CA PRO A 203 -23.06 -19.21 0.58
C PRO A 203 -21.56 -19.07 0.84
N ARG A 204 -20.88 -20.21 1.03
CA ARG A 204 -19.42 -20.22 1.15
C ARG A 204 -18.76 -19.87 -0.18
N LYS A 205 -18.08 -18.73 -0.22
CA LYS A 205 -17.41 -18.22 -1.41
C LYS A 205 -16.08 -17.57 -1.08
N VAL A 206 -15.18 -17.58 -2.05
CA VAL A 206 -13.93 -16.81 -2.04
C VAL A 206 -13.84 -16.04 -3.35
N TYR A 207 -13.60 -14.74 -3.26
CA TYR A 207 -13.39 -13.86 -4.40
C TYR A 207 -11.99 -13.25 -4.34
N LEU A 208 -11.33 -13.21 -5.50
CA LEU A 208 -10.18 -12.36 -5.75
C LEU A 208 -10.65 -11.10 -6.46
N LEU A 209 -10.38 -9.96 -5.82
CA LEU A 209 -10.72 -8.65 -6.33
C LEU A 209 -9.46 -7.98 -6.86
N ASP A 210 -9.61 -7.28 -7.97
CA ASP A 210 -8.59 -6.35 -8.45
C ASP A 210 -8.33 -5.26 -7.39
N PRO A 211 -7.08 -4.99 -7.00
CA PRO A 211 -6.79 -4.07 -5.92
C PRO A 211 -7.04 -2.60 -6.29
N ASN A 212 -7.15 -2.27 -7.58
CA ASN A 212 -7.35 -0.90 -8.07
C ASN A 212 -8.81 -0.58 -8.37
N THR A 213 -9.64 -1.57 -8.63
CA THR A 213 -11.07 -1.38 -8.98
C THR A 213 -12.01 -2.08 -8.01
N LEU A 214 -11.52 -3.05 -7.22
CA LEU A 214 -12.30 -3.97 -6.39
C LEU A 214 -13.35 -4.79 -7.17
N GLU A 215 -13.24 -4.83 -8.49
CA GLU A 215 -14.00 -5.75 -9.35
C GLU A 215 -13.52 -7.18 -9.14
N VAL A 216 -14.46 -8.14 -9.20
CA VAL A 216 -14.15 -9.56 -9.10
C VAL A 216 -13.37 -9.98 -10.35
N LYS A 217 -12.12 -10.41 -10.15
CA LYS A 217 -11.30 -11.05 -11.17
C LYS A 217 -11.65 -12.53 -11.28
N THR A 218 -11.79 -13.18 -10.14
CA THR A 218 -11.98 -14.64 -10.06
C THR A 218 -12.86 -15.01 -8.86
N GLU A 219 -13.86 -15.87 -9.08
CA GLU A 219 -14.48 -16.66 -8.02
C GLU A 219 -13.69 -17.96 -7.85
N ILE A 220 -13.18 -18.21 -6.65
CA ILE A 220 -12.33 -19.36 -6.38
C ILE A 220 -13.20 -20.56 -6.02
N VAL A 221 -12.97 -21.67 -6.74
CA VAL A 221 -13.55 -22.97 -6.43
C VAL A 221 -12.52 -23.76 -5.64
N TYR A 222 -12.88 -24.17 -4.43
CA TYR A 222 -12.02 -25.05 -3.64
C TYR A 222 -11.96 -26.43 -4.29
N ASP A 223 -10.75 -26.84 -4.69
CA ASP A 223 -10.45 -28.13 -5.32
C ASP A 223 -9.49 -29.00 -4.49
N GLY A 224 -9.20 -28.55 -3.25
CA GLY A 224 -8.34 -29.25 -2.33
C GLY A 224 -9.02 -30.42 -1.62
N LYS A 225 -8.29 -31.05 -0.69
CA LYS A 225 -8.75 -32.24 0.02
C LYS A 225 -9.62 -31.95 1.25
N GLY A 226 -10.80 -32.57 1.24
CA GLY A 226 -11.76 -32.52 2.34
C GLY A 226 -12.66 -31.29 2.23
N GLU A 227 -13.24 -30.88 3.35
CA GLU A 227 -14.12 -29.71 3.36
C GLU A 227 -13.33 -28.42 3.65
N PHE A 228 -13.76 -27.33 3.03
CA PHE A 228 -13.13 -26.02 3.14
C PHE A 228 -13.91 -25.10 4.09
N TYR A 229 -13.28 -24.71 5.19
CA TYR A 229 -13.87 -23.82 6.21
C TYR A 229 -12.89 -22.70 6.55
N PRO A 230 -12.66 -21.72 5.64
CA PRO A 230 -11.77 -20.60 5.92
C PRO A 230 -12.38 -19.69 7.00
N ASN A 231 -11.55 -19.14 7.87
CA ASN A 231 -11.95 -18.15 8.85
C ASN A 231 -10.89 -17.03 8.97
N PHE A 232 -9.66 -17.29 8.59
CA PHE A 232 -8.59 -16.31 8.52
C PHE A 232 -7.84 -16.50 7.20
N ALA A 233 -7.30 -15.42 6.64
CA ALA A 233 -6.45 -15.48 5.46
C ALA A 233 -5.28 -14.51 5.64
N PHE A 234 -4.10 -14.91 5.14
CA PHE A 234 -2.93 -14.04 5.10
C PHE A 234 -1.97 -14.46 3.98
N ALA A 235 -1.21 -13.48 3.49
CA ALA A 235 -0.01 -13.70 2.69
C ALA A 235 1.21 -13.68 3.62
N PRO A 236 2.01 -14.76 3.66
CA PRO A 236 3.19 -14.81 4.53
C PRO A 236 4.30 -13.88 4.02
N PHE A 237 5.12 -13.39 4.94
CA PHE A 237 6.21 -12.48 4.61
C PHE A 237 7.30 -13.14 3.75
N GLY A 238 7.77 -12.37 2.77
CA GLY A 238 9.01 -12.61 2.04
C GLY A 238 8.85 -13.47 0.79
N GLY A 239 9.76 -13.27 -0.17
CA GLY A 239 9.73 -13.98 -1.47
C GLY A 239 10.16 -15.45 -1.41
N GLN A 240 10.53 -15.99 -0.25
CA GLN A 240 10.96 -17.39 -0.14
C GLN A 240 9.79 -18.39 -0.04
N ASN A 241 8.57 -17.93 -0.24
CA ASN A 241 7.38 -18.76 -0.36
C ASN A 241 7.56 -19.93 -1.35
N PHE A 242 8.44 -19.75 -2.36
CA PHE A 242 8.83 -20.81 -3.31
C PHE A 242 9.33 -22.12 -2.62
N ARG A 243 9.78 -22.01 -1.37
CA ARG A 243 10.23 -23.12 -0.53
C ARG A 243 9.09 -23.96 0.01
N TRP A 244 7.92 -23.38 0.27
CA TRP A 244 6.72 -24.12 0.69
C TRP A 244 5.94 -24.69 -0.50
N ASN A 245 5.95 -23.96 -1.61
CA ASN A 245 5.32 -24.32 -2.88
C ASN A 245 6.15 -23.69 -4.00
N PRO A 246 6.42 -24.32 -5.16
CA PRO A 246 7.16 -23.70 -6.27
C PRO A 246 6.71 -22.28 -6.67
N ASP A 247 5.45 -21.91 -6.45
CA ASP A 247 4.96 -20.56 -6.74
C ASP A 247 5.33 -19.55 -5.64
N PHE A 248 5.81 -18.38 -6.05
CA PHE A 248 6.31 -17.33 -5.17
C PHE A 248 5.22 -16.60 -4.36
N ASN A 249 3.96 -16.67 -4.80
CA ASN A 249 2.86 -15.93 -4.18
C ASN A 249 1.76 -16.92 -3.81
N VAL A 250 1.67 -17.28 -2.53
CA VAL A 250 0.63 -18.16 -1.99
C VAL A 250 -0.19 -17.42 -0.95
N ILE A 251 -1.47 -17.77 -0.89
CA ILE A 251 -2.37 -17.30 0.17
C ILE A 251 -2.68 -18.49 1.05
N TYR A 252 -2.57 -18.31 2.37
CA TYR A 252 -3.00 -19.31 3.32
C TYR A 252 -4.34 -18.92 3.90
N PHE A 253 -5.31 -19.81 3.78
CA PHE A 253 -6.53 -19.76 4.57
C PHE A 253 -6.38 -20.67 5.79
N ILE A 254 -6.96 -20.27 6.91
CA ILE A 254 -6.97 -21.06 8.14
C ILE A 254 -8.40 -21.13 8.63
N GLY A 255 -8.84 -22.32 9.02
CA GLY A 255 -10.08 -22.46 9.74
C GLY A 255 -10.47 -23.91 9.97
N ASN A 256 -11.30 -24.11 11.00
CA ASN A 256 -11.73 -25.44 11.47
C ASN A 256 -10.55 -26.39 11.76
N GLY A 257 -9.45 -25.87 12.30
CA GLY A 257 -8.31 -26.70 12.69
C GLY A 257 -7.30 -27.01 11.60
N ARG A 258 -7.43 -26.43 10.39
CA ARG A 258 -6.60 -26.73 9.22
C ARG A 258 -6.06 -25.46 8.58
N ASP A 259 -4.93 -25.58 7.88
CA ASP A 259 -4.48 -24.59 6.89
C ASP A 259 -4.77 -25.08 5.46
N TYR A 260 -5.04 -24.14 4.56
CA TYR A 260 -5.32 -24.38 3.16
C TYR A 260 -4.42 -23.45 2.35
N MET A 261 -3.51 -24.02 1.56
CA MET A 261 -2.58 -23.27 0.73
C MET A 261 -3.16 -23.12 -0.68
N MET A 262 -3.43 -21.88 -1.08
CA MET A 262 -3.86 -21.55 -2.44
C MET A 262 -2.68 -20.99 -3.23
N THR A 263 -2.47 -21.51 -4.44
CA THR A 263 -1.42 -21.07 -5.36
C THR A 263 -1.83 -19.85 -6.19
N LEU A 264 -0.90 -19.32 -7.00
CA LEU A 264 -1.17 -18.26 -7.97
C LEU A 264 -2.20 -18.65 -9.03
N ASP A 265 -2.20 -19.92 -9.42
CA ASP A 265 -3.18 -20.46 -10.38
C ASP A 265 -4.51 -20.82 -9.72
N HIS A 266 -4.70 -20.42 -8.45
CA HIS A 266 -5.93 -20.57 -7.68
C HIS A 266 -6.30 -22.01 -7.32
N HIS A 267 -5.32 -22.92 -7.35
CA HIS A 267 -5.48 -24.31 -6.93
C HIS A 267 -5.09 -24.49 -5.46
N PHE A 268 -5.79 -25.37 -4.76
CA PHE A 268 -5.49 -25.74 -3.38
C PHE A 268 -4.64 -27.00 -3.32
N LEU A 269 -3.42 -26.86 -2.84
CA LEU A 269 -2.47 -27.96 -2.77
C LEU A 269 -2.16 -28.35 -1.32
N GLU A 270 -1.91 -29.63 -1.09
CA GLU A 270 -1.12 -30.04 0.07
C GLU A 270 0.32 -29.60 -0.20
N GLY A 271 0.89 -28.74 0.67
CA GLY A 271 2.28 -28.29 0.53
C GLY A 271 3.29 -29.44 0.56
N ARG A 272 4.58 -29.13 0.40
CA ARG A 272 5.63 -30.17 0.46
C ARG A 272 5.51 -30.99 1.75
N ALA A 273 5.79 -32.28 1.68
CA ALA A 273 5.58 -33.22 2.79
C ALA A 273 6.22 -32.75 4.12
N ASN A 274 7.41 -32.14 4.05
CA ASN A 274 8.11 -31.59 5.21
C ASN A 274 7.53 -30.26 5.74
N HIS A 275 6.57 -29.65 5.05
CA HIS A 275 5.89 -28.40 5.43
C HIS A 275 4.40 -28.60 5.76
N GLN A 276 3.91 -29.85 5.67
CA GLN A 276 2.54 -30.18 6.06
C GLN A 276 2.38 -30.15 7.58
N LEU A 277 1.16 -29.90 8.06
CA LEU A 277 0.83 -30.02 9.47
C LEU A 277 0.96 -31.49 9.92
N PRO A 278 1.56 -31.77 11.09
CA PRO A 278 1.63 -33.13 11.62
C PRO A 278 0.25 -33.76 11.81
N LYS A 279 0.17 -35.08 11.65
CA LYS A 279 -1.10 -35.82 11.82
C LYS A 279 -1.68 -35.59 13.22
N GLY A 280 -2.96 -35.21 13.28
CA GLY A 280 -3.69 -35.01 14.53
C GLY A 280 -3.56 -33.61 15.14
N VAL A 281 -2.76 -32.72 14.54
CA VAL A 281 -2.74 -31.30 14.92
C VAL A 281 -4.06 -30.63 14.53
N ARG A 282 -4.55 -29.74 15.39
CA ARG A 282 -5.73 -28.91 15.12
C ARG A 282 -5.38 -27.45 15.42
N ILE A 283 -5.17 -26.63 14.41
CA ILE A 283 -4.67 -25.26 14.60
C ILE A 283 -5.78 -24.26 14.94
N ALA A 284 -5.45 -23.23 15.73
CA ALA A 284 -6.32 -22.09 15.96
C ALA A 284 -6.49 -21.24 14.69
N ASP A 285 -7.58 -20.47 14.60
CA ASP A 285 -7.91 -19.61 13.45
C ASP A 285 -7.13 -18.28 13.47
N LEU A 286 -5.82 -18.39 13.65
CA LEU A 286 -4.85 -17.31 13.72
C LEU A 286 -3.49 -17.81 13.24
N ALA A 287 -2.76 -16.92 12.59
CA ALA A 287 -1.37 -17.15 12.22
C ALA A 287 -0.64 -15.82 12.11
N CYS A 288 0.68 -15.91 12.20
CA CYS A 288 1.57 -14.89 11.68
C CYS A 288 2.71 -15.53 10.91
N SER A 289 3.48 -14.70 10.22
CA SER A 289 4.77 -15.06 9.66
C SER A 289 5.85 -14.14 10.19
N ILE A 290 7.08 -14.64 10.27
CA ILE A 290 8.25 -13.86 10.67
C ILE A 290 9.49 -14.24 9.85
N ILE A 291 10.53 -13.41 9.97
CA ILE A 291 11.83 -13.52 9.29
C ILE A 291 12.94 -13.53 10.35
N PRO A 292 13.05 -14.61 11.15
CA PRO A 292 14.05 -14.70 12.21
C PRO A 292 15.48 -14.59 11.68
N LEU A 293 15.71 -15.05 10.45
CA LEU A 293 16.92 -14.83 9.67
C LEU A 293 16.56 -14.38 8.25
N PRO A 294 17.40 -13.58 7.57
CA PRO A 294 17.12 -13.12 6.20
C PRO A 294 16.86 -14.25 5.19
N THR A 295 17.27 -15.48 5.51
CA THR A 295 17.17 -16.66 4.65
C THR A 295 16.11 -17.68 5.06
N ASP A 296 15.37 -17.48 6.15
CA ASP A 296 14.37 -18.45 6.63
C ASP A 296 13.08 -17.73 7.06
N MET A 297 12.05 -17.86 6.22
CA MET A 297 10.69 -17.40 6.53
C MET A 297 9.96 -18.46 7.33
N VAL A 298 9.24 -18.08 8.38
CA VAL A 298 8.56 -19.03 9.27
C VAL A 298 7.10 -18.64 9.42
N ARG A 299 6.17 -19.54 9.09
CA ARG A 299 4.76 -19.44 9.48
C ARG A 299 4.58 -20.05 10.86
N ILE A 300 3.72 -19.44 11.68
CA ILE A 300 3.47 -19.88 13.05
C ILE A 300 1.98 -20.13 13.22
N HIS A 301 1.68 -21.27 13.82
CA HIS A 301 0.34 -21.67 14.21
C HIS A 301 0.34 -22.08 15.69
N PHE A 302 -0.85 -22.16 16.30
CA PHE A 302 -1.03 -22.70 17.64
C PHE A 302 -1.88 -23.97 17.57
N ASP A 303 -1.34 -25.10 18.02
CA ASP A 303 -2.06 -26.37 18.09
C ASP A 303 -2.96 -26.41 19.34
N LEU A 304 -4.26 -26.50 19.10
CA LEU A 304 -5.29 -26.53 20.13
C LEU A 304 -5.26 -27.81 20.98
N ASN A 305 -4.71 -28.90 20.42
CA ASN A 305 -4.67 -30.21 21.08
C ASN A 305 -3.48 -30.29 22.04
N SER A 306 -2.26 -30.09 21.54
CA SER A 306 -1.04 -30.15 22.38
C SER A 306 -0.80 -28.89 23.20
N LYS A 307 -1.51 -27.79 22.90
CA LYS A 307 -1.29 -26.46 23.48
C LYS A 307 0.10 -25.91 23.20
N ARG A 308 0.69 -26.29 22.06
CA ARG A 308 2.03 -25.85 21.65
C ARG A 308 1.98 -25.04 20.36
N LEU A 309 3.02 -24.26 20.14
CA LEU A 309 3.22 -23.56 18.87
C LEU A 309 3.76 -24.52 17.83
N LEU A 310 3.36 -24.33 16.57
CA LEU A 310 3.84 -25.07 15.42
C LEU A 310 4.53 -24.10 14.48
N TYR A 311 5.75 -24.44 14.09
CA TYR A 311 6.59 -23.63 13.22
C TYR A 311 6.72 -24.32 11.87
N VAL A 312 6.34 -23.63 10.79
CA VAL A 312 6.54 -24.10 9.41
C VAL A 312 7.61 -23.24 8.75
N ALA A 313 8.86 -23.66 8.88
CA ALA A 313 10.03 -22.95 8.37
C ALA A 313 10.28 -23.28 6.90
N GLY A 314 10.62 -22.27 6.09
CA GLY A 314 10.95 -22.44 4.68
C GLY A 314 12.12 -23.41 4.48
N LEU A 315 13.17 -23.31 5.31
CA LEU A 315 14.34 -24.18 5.23
C LEU A 315 14.24 -25.42 6.14
N GLY A 316 13.67 -25.26 7.35
CA GLY A 316 13.65 -26.30 8.39
C GLY A 316 12.48 -27.28 8.34
N GLY A 317 11.46 -27.03 7.51
CA GLY A 317 10.22 -27.81 7.54
C GLY A 317 9.31 -27.46 8.72
N THR A 318 8.37 -28.35 9.02
CA THR A 318 7.40 -28.22 10.11
C THR A 318 7.93 -28.87 11.39
N ALA A 319 7.89 -28.14 12.50
CA ALA A 319 8.21 -28.66 13.82
C ALA A 319 7.24 -28.14 14.88
N LEU A 320 6.95 -28.99 15.87
CA LEU A 320 6.19 -28.62 17.05
C LEU A 320 7.15 -28.08 18.11
N GLY A 321 6.80 -26.92 18.67
CA GLY A 321 7.53 -26.30 19.75
C GLY A 321 7.58 -27.15 21.02
N ASN A 322 8.47 -26.75 21.92
CA ASN A 322 8.62 -27.39 23.22
C ASN A 322 7.76 -26.76 24.31
N LEU A 323 7.40 -25.48 24.17
CA LEU A 323 6.61 -24.76 25.14
C LEU A 323 5.14 -25.20 25.07
N VAL A 324 4.60 -25.62 26.22
CA VAL A 324 3.17 -25.83 26.42
C VAL A 324 2.58 -24.54 26.99
N CYS A 325 1.71 -23.90 26.23
CA CYS A 325 0.97 -22.71 26.64
C CYS A 325 -0.47 -23.12 26.94
N ASP A 326 -0.79 -23.39 28.21
CA ASP A 326 -2.15 -23.81 28.63
C ASP A 326 -3.14 -22.63 28.63
N VAL A 327 -3.43 -22.13 27.43
CA VAL A 327 -4.25 -20.96 27.17
C VAL A 327 -5.20 -21.20 25.99
N THR A 328 -6.28 -20.43 25.97
CA THR A 328 -7.06 -20.16 24.77
C THR A 328 -6.43 -18.97 24.05
N PRO A 329 -6.12 -19.08 22.75
CA PRO A 329 -5.36 -18.05 22.07
C PRO A 329 -6.22 -16.81 21.77
N MET A 330 -5.64 -15.63 21.97
CA MET A 330 -6.24 -14.32 21.67
C MET A 330 -5.60 -13.69 20.44
N ALA A 331 -4.27 -13.70 20.39
CA ALA A 331 -3.51 -13.04 19.34
C ALA A 331 -2.19 -13.74 19.08
N LEU A 332 -1.75 -13.71 17.82
CA LEU A 332 -0.44 -14.14 17.38
C LEU A 332 0.06 -13.10 16.37
N LEU A 333 1.04 -12.30 16.79
CA LEU A 333 1.39 -11.06 16.11
C LEU A 333 2.91 -10.96 15.92
N PRO A 334 3.41 -10.59 14.73
CA PRO A 334 4.83 -10.32 14.54
C PRO A 334 5.25 -9.11 15.38
N CYS A 335 6.50 -9.13 15.87
CA CYS A 335 7.06 -8.04 16.67
C CYS A 335 8.56 -7.91 16.43
N ASP A 336 9.16 -6.87 17.02
CA ASP A 336 10.60 -6.58 16.92
C ASP A 336 11.08 -6.50 15.47
N GLY A 337 10.29 -5.84 14.61
CA GLY A 337 10.65 -5.62 13.24
C GLY A 337 11.79 -4.62 13.09
N VAL A 338 12.68 -4.94 12.16
CA VAL A 338 13.76 -4.07 11.73
C VAL A 338 13.61 -3.75 10.26
N TYR A 339 14.02 -2.56 9.86
CA TYR A 339 14.20 -2.25 8.43
C TYR A 339 15.63 -2.61 8.05
N ALA A 340 15.77 -3.42 6.99
CA ALA A 340 17.07 -3.70 6.42
C ALA A 340 17.74 -2.39 5.96
N ASN A 341 19.07 -2.38 5.84
CA ASN A 341 19.79 -1.20 5.37
C ASN A 341 19.50 -0.91 3.89
N GLU A 342 19.98 0.24 3.39
CA GLU A 342 19.82 0.66 1.98
C GLU A 342 20.32 -0.40 0.98
N LEU A 343 21.41 -1.11 1.31
CA LEU A 343 21.98 -2.18 0.47
C LEU A 343 21.13 -3.46 0.43
N ALA A 344 20.10 -3.54 1.29
CA ALA A 344 19.17 -4.67 1.41
C ALA A 344 17.70 -4.21 1.24
N ASP A 345 17.51 -3.13 0.49
CA ASP A 345 16.25 -2.60 -0.02
C ASP A 345 15.22 -2.16 1.04
N HIS A 346 15.66 -1.71 2.22
CA HIS A 346 14.75 -1.21 3.28
C HIS A 346 13.65 -2.18 3.73
N ARG A 347 13.87 -3.49 3.56
CA ARG A 347 12.87 -4.52 3.85
C ARG A 347 12.45 -4.54 5.32
N TYR A 348 11.15 -4.60 5.58
CA TYR A 348 10.60 -4.87 6.90
C TYR A 348 10.77 -6.35 7.27
N GLU A 349 11.52 -6.63 8.33
CA GLU A 349 11.83 -8.00 8.77
C GLU A 349 11.44 -8.17 10.25
N PRO A 350 10.23 -8.70 10.56
CA PRO A 350 9.85 -9.05 11.93
C PRO A 350 10.65 -10.25 12.41
N ARG A 351 11.41 -10.10 13.49
CA ARG A 351 12.32 -11.14 13.99
C ARG A 351 11.67 -12.10 14.97
N HIS A 352 10.68 -11.61 15.70
CA HIS A 352 10.03 -12.32 16.79
C HIS A 352 8.52 -12.19 16.67
N PHE A 353 7.81 -12.80 17.61
CA PHE A 353 6.36 -12.66 17.71
C PHE A 353 5.91 -12.65 19.17
N LEU A 354 4.74 -12.04 19.38
CA LEU A 354 3.98 -12.19 20.60
C LEU A 354 2.88 -13.21 20.39
N PHE A 355 2.77 -14.16 21.31
CA PHE A 355 1.60 -15.02 21.48
C PHE A 355 0.89 -14.60 22.76
N VAL A 356 -0.40 -14.29 22.65
CA VAL A 356 -1.24 -13.85 23.78
C VAL A 356 -2.41 -14.79 23.91
N GLY A 357 -2.70 -15.23 25.12
CA GLY A 357 -3.84 -16.10 25.40
C GLY A 357 -4.26 -16.04 26.86
N TYR A 358 -5.47 -16.54 27.15
CA TYR A 358 -6.01 -16.58 28.51
C TYR A 358 -6.20 -18.00 29.02
N THR A 359 -5.95 -18.20 30.30
CA THR A 359 -6.21 -19.48 31.00
C THR A 359 -7.71 -19.70 31.21
N SER A 360 -8.11 -20.88 31.67
CA SER A 360 -9.51 -21.14 32.07
C SER A 360 -10.00 -20.24 33.20
N ALA A 361 -9.11 -19.64 33.99
CA ALA A 361 -9.43 -18.66 35.03
C ALA A 361 -9.60 -17.24 34.48
N GLY A 362 -9.35 -17.01 33.19
CA GLY A 362 -9.41 -15.68 32.55
C GLY A 362 -8.12 -14.87 32.67
N GLU A 363 -7.08 -15.39 33.33
CA GLU A 363 -5.76 -14.73 33.40
C GLU A 363 -5.09 -14.72 32.03
N VAL A 364 -4.70 -13.53 31.56
CA VAL A 364 -4.03 -13.34 30.27
C VAL A 364 -2.51 -13.45 30.42
N ASN A 365 -1.89 -14.27 29.59
CA ASN A 365 -0.45 -14.43 29.48
C ASN A 365 0.07 -13.92 28.13
N ILE A 366 1.23 -13.29 28.16
CA ILE A 366 1.92 -12.73 27.00
C ILE A 366 3.28 -13.41 26.87
N TYR A 367 3.47 -14.14 25.77
CA TYR A 367 4.71 -14.84 25.45
C TYR A 367 5.42 -14.10 24.32
N ARG A 368 6.62 -13.56 24.58
CA ARG A 368 7.52 -13.06 23.52
C ARG A 368 8.49 -14.17 23.15
N LEU A 369 8.46 -14.59 21.90
CA LEU A 369 9.11 -15.81 21.46
C LEU A 369 10.00 -15.57 20.24
N SER A 370 11.14 -16.25 20.23
CA SER A 370 12.09 -16.25 19.11
C SER A 370 12.26 -17.68 18.61
N PRO A 371 11.87 -18.01 17.37
CA PRO A 371 12.14 -19.34 16.86
C PRO A 371 13.65 -19.50 16.60
N LYS A 372 14.21 -20.64 16.98
CA LYS A 372 15.56 -21.03 16.58
C LYS A 372 15.52 -21.41 15.11
N ALA A 373 16.35 -20.71 14.34
CA ALA A 373 16.49 -20.92 12.91
C ALA A 373 16.67 -22.40 12.53
N LEU A 374 16.11 -22.80 11.39
CA LEU A 374 16.29 -24.11 10.74
C LEU A 374 15.76 -25.34 11.49
N LYS A 375 15.25 -25.22 12.73
CA LYS A 375 14.77 -26.36 13.52
C LYS A 375 13.31 -26.26 13.98
N GLY A 376 12.70 -25.08 13.85
CA GLY A 376 11.34 -24.85 14.35
C GLY A 376 11.20 -25.14 15.86
N GLU A 377 12.27 -24.86 16.61
CA GLU A 377 12.24 -24.75 18.08
C GLU A 377 12.09 -23.28 18.46
N GLU A 378 11.85 -22.99 19.74
CA GLU A 378 11.70 -21.64 20.24
C GLU A 378 12.53 -21.33 21.48
N THR A 379 12.82 -20.05 21.65
CA THR A 379 13.35 -19.44 22.87
C THR A 379 12.29 -18.53 23.44
N VAL A 380 11.96 -18.73 24.71
CA VAL A 380 11.09 -17.83 25.47
C VAL A 380 11.91 -16.62 25.89
N LEU A 381 11.68 -15.48 25.25
CA LEU A 381 12.35 -14.23 25.59
C LEU A 381 11.73 -13.64 26.86
N THR A 382 10.39 -13.59 26.91
CA THR A 382 9.64 -13.24 28.12
C THR A 382 8.32 -14.03 28.17
N ASN A 383 7.85 -14.29 29.38
CA ASN A 383 6.52 -14.83 29.68
C ASN A 383 5.93 -14.01 30.83
N ILE A 384 4.89 -13.24 30.53
CA ILE A 384 4.40 -12.17 31.41
C ILE A 384 2.91 -12.37 31.65
N SER A 385 2.52 -12.45 32.92
CA SER A 385 1.11 -12.35 33.33
C SER A 385 0.63 -10.90 33.19
N ALA A 386 -0.54 -10.71 32.60
CA ALA A 386 -1.18 -9.41 32.51
C ALA A 386 -1.66 -8.89 33.88
N ASN A 387 -1.75 -9.75 34.91
CA ASN A 387 -2.16 -9.38 36.27
C ASN A 387 -3.46 -8.54 36.28
N GLY A 388 -4.46 -8.97 35.52
CA GLY A 388 -5.76 -8.30 35.39
C GLY A 388 -5.78 -7.02 34.53
N ASN A 389 -4.64 -6.56 33.99
CA ASN A 389 -4.62 -5.38 33.12
C ASN A 389 -5.30 -5.61 31.77
N ILE A 390 -5.29 -6.85 31.27
CA ILE A 390 -5.85 -7.25 29.98
C ILE A 390 -6.93 -8.31 30.23
N LYS A 391 -8.09 -8.15 29.59
CA LYS A 391 -9.19 -9.12 29.59
C LYS A 391 -9.15 -10.00 28.35
N ALA A 392 -9.76 -11.19 28.43
CA ALA A 392 -9.82 -12.17 27.34
C ALA A 392 -10.44 -11.66 26.03
N ASN A 393 -11.27 -10.60 26.08
CA ASN A 393 -11.93 -10.00 24.92
C ASN A 393 -11.30 -8.67 24.47
N ASP A 394 -10.20 -8.23 25.09
CA ASP A 394 -9.52 -7.01 24.68
C ASP A 394 -8.84 -7.21 23.32
N ALA A 395 -8.94 -6.21 22.45
CA ALA A 395 -8.25 -6.21 21.17
C ALA A 395 -6.76 -5.97 21.39
N ILE A 396 -5.91 -6.75 20.73
CA ILE A 396 -4.44 -6.66 20.84
C ILE A 396 -3.85 -6.18 19.51
N GLY A 397 -2.90 -5.24 19.58
CA GLY A 397 -2.07 -4.82 18.45
C GLY A 397 -0.64 -4.60 18.89
N VAL A 398 0.31 -4.73 17.97
CA VAL A 398 1.74 -4.56 18.28
C VAL A 398 2.34 -3.54 17.34
N ASN A 399 3.14 -2.62 17.89
CA ASN A 399 3.91 -1.70 17.07
C ASN A 399 4.94 -2.49 16.24
N PRO A 400 5.08 -2.23 14.93
CA PRO A 400 5.89 -3.07 14.06
C PRO A 400 7.39 -3.04 14.41
N THR A 401 7.89 -1.96 15.02
CA THR A 401 9.33 -1.75 15.28
C THR A 401 9.67 -1.36 16.71
N LYS A 402 8.71 -0.83 17.48
CA LYS A 402 8.90 -0.45 18.89
C LYS A 402 8.46 -1.60 19.80
N PRO A 403 9.07 -1.78 20.99
CA PRO A 403 8.73 -2.87 21.91
C PRO A 403 7.43 -2.62 22.70
N ILE A 404 6.38 -2.18 22.01
CA ILE A 404 5.11 -1.75 22.59
C ILE A 404 3.96 -2.57 22.01
N MET A 405 3.23 -3.23 22.89
CA MET A 405 1.93 -3.82 22.62
C MET A 405 0.84 -2.86 23.09
N TYR A 406 -0.22 -2.73 22.31
CA TYR A 406 -1.41 -1.98 22.65
C TYR A 406 -2.57 -2.94 22.90
N TYR A 407 -3.39 -2.63 23.89
CA TYR A 407 -4.60 -3.37 24.17
C TYR A 407 -5.78 -2.44 24.39
N GLY A 408 -6.88 -2.69 23.69
CA GLY A 408 -8.08 -1.88 23.67
C GLY A 408 -9.26 -2.60 24.30
N ASN A 409 -9.98 -1.92 25.19
CA ASN A 409 -11.05 -2.53 25.98
C ASN A 409 -12.47 -2.19 25.47
N GLU A 410 -13.47 -2.70 26.19
CA GLU A 410 -14.90 -2.50 25.92
C GLU A 410 -15.44 -1.08 26.20
N ASN A 411 -14.60 -0.19 26.70
CA ASN A 411 -14.94 1.19 27.07
C ASN A 411 -14.12 2.21 26.25
N GLY A 412 -13.64 1.81 25.08
CA GLY A 412 -12.97 2.68 24.13
C GLY A 412 -11.60 3.17 24.59
N LYS A 413 -11.02 2.56 25.63
CA LYS A 413 -9.70 2.92 26.15
C LYS A 413 -8.67 1.97 25.57
N ILE A 414 -7.60 2.54 25.04
CA ILE A 414 -6.44 1.79 24.56
C ILE A 414 -5.28 2.10 25.49
N PHE A 415 -4.62 1.08 25.98
CA PHE A 415 -3.45 1.17 26.86
C PHE A 415 -2.21 0.67 26.12
N ALA A 416 -1.04 1.03 26.64
CA ALA A 416 0.24 0.57 26.14
C ALA A 416 0.93 -0.32 27.17
N PHE A 417 1.59 -1.36 26.68
CA PHE A 417 2.43 -2.27 27.45
C PHE A 417 3.80 -2.35 26.78
N ASN A 418 4.85 -1.96 27.50
CA ASN A 418 6.22 -2.18 27.05
C ASN A 418 6.66 -3.59 27.46
N TYR A 419 6.73 -4.50 26.50
CA TYR A 419 7.01 -5.92 26.77
C TYR A 419 8.50 -6.23 27.02
N GLU A 420 9.39 -5.28 26.74
CA GLU A 420 10.81 -5.39 27.06
C GLU A 420 11.08 -4.91 28.48
N ALA A 421 10.53 -3.75 28.85
CA ALA A 421 10.59 -3.20 30.21
C ALA A 421 9.59 -3.88 31.17
N GLN A 422 8.70 -4.73 30.66
CA GLN A 422 7.63 -5.42 31.40
C GLN A 422 6.72 -4.45 32.17
N ASN A 423 6.39 -3.32 31.56
CA ASN A 423 5.69 -2.22 32.21
C ASN A 423 4.34 -1.92 31.55
N PHE A 424 3.25 -2.07 32.32
CA PHE A 424 1.90 -1.68 31.92
C PHE A 424 1.66 -0.20 32.21
N SER A 425 1.05 0.51 31.26
CA SER A 425 0.63 1.89 31.49
C SER A 425 -0.50 1.95 32.52
N ASN A 426 -0.38 2.85 33.49
CA ASN A 426 -1.43 3.14 34.47
C ASN A 426 -2.53 4.09 33.94
N LYS A 427 -2.28 4.72 32.79
CA LYS A 427 -3.22 5.60 32.09
C LYS A 427 -3.49 5.10 30.67
N PRO A 428 -4.67 5.33 30.11
CA PRO A 428 -4.91 5.07 28.70
C PRO A 428 -3.91 5.83 27.83
N TYR A 429 -3.40 5.16 26.81
CA TYR A 429 -2.66 5.77 25.71
C TYR A 429 -3.56 6.71 24.90
N ILE A 430 -4.82 6.32 24.73
CA ILE A 430 -5.87 7.14 24.11
C ILE A 430 -7.26 6.66 24.55
N GLU A 431 -8.23 7.57 24.60
CA GLU A 431 -9.63 7.27 24.85
C GLU A 431 -10.46 7.69 23.64
N LEU A 432 -11.19 6.74 23.03
CA LEU A 432 -12.07 6.96 21.88
C LEU A 432 -13.52 7.25 22.32
N GLY A 433 -13.83 7.05 23.60
CA GLY A 433 -15.13 7.26 24.21
C GLY A 433 -15.76 5.97 24.73
N GLU A 434 -16.46 6.07 25.86
CA GLU A 434 -16.98 4.91 26.61
C GLU A 434 -18.01 4.06 25.85
N ASN A 435 -18.58 4.59 24.76
CA ASN A 435 -19.54 3.86 23.93
C ASN A 435 -18.87 2.91 22.94
N PHE A 436 -17.55 2.96 22.75
CA PHE A 436 -16.85 2.11 21.79
C PHE A 436 -16.29 0.85 22.44
N VAL A 437 -16.41 -0.28 21.75
CA VAL A 437 -15.69 -1.52 22.05
C VAL A 437 -14.58 -1.65 21.02
N ILE A 438 -13.32 -1.68 21.45
CA ILE A 438 -12.21 -1.86 20.50
C ILE A 438 -12.20 -3.31 20.00
N LYS A 439 -12.15 -3.49 18.68
CA LYS A 439 -12.20 -4.82 18.04
C LYS A 439 -10.87 -5.22 17.40
N GLN A 440 -10.13 -4.24 16.89
CA GLN A 440 -8.83 -4.50 16.27
C GLN A 440 -7.94 -3.27 16.31
N ILE A 441 -6.65 -3.50 16.50
CA ILE A 441 -5.59 -2.48 16.44
C ILE A 441 -4.55 -3.01 15.45
N ILE A 442 -4.30 -2.26 14.38
CA ILE A 442 -3.26 -2.58 13.39
C ILE A 442 -2.37 -1.36 13.15
N PHE A 443 -1.23 -1.58 12.52
CA PHE A 443 -0.28 -0.54 12.14
C PHE A 443 0.03 -0.64 10.65
N ASN A 444 0.48 0.47 10.08
CA ASN A 444 1.27 0.41 8.86
C ASN A 444 2.66 -0.18 9.21
N PRO A 445 3.05 -1.35 8.67
CA PRO A 445 4.35 -1.96 8.97
C PRO A 445 5.54 -1.09 8.52
N TYR A 446 5.34 -0.19 7.56
CA TYR A 446 6.34 0.73 7.02
C TYR A 446 6.33 2.10 7.68
N ASN A 447 5.29 2.42 8.44
CA ASN A 447 5.22 3.62 9.26
C ASN A 447 4.67 3.30 10.64
N SER A 448 5.59 2.97 11.55
CA SER A 448 5.30 2.62 12.94
C SER A 448 4.62 3.72 13.78
N ASN A 449 4.44 4.93 13.22
CA ASN A 449 3.74 6.04 13.85
C ASN A 449 2.28 6.16 13.40
N GLU A 450 1.82 5.34 12.46
CA GLU A 450 0.43 5.28 12.03
C GLU A 450 -0.27 4.04 12.59
N MET A 451 -1.17 4.28 13.53
CA MET A 451 -2.02 3.26 14.15
C MET A 451 -3.44 3.39 13.60
N TYR A 452 -4.08 2.27 13.31
CA TYR A 452 -5.46 2.21 12.88
C TYR A 452 -6.27 1.33 13.82
N VAL A 453 -7.43 1.82 14.24
CA VAL A 453 -8.28 1.13 15.22
C VAL A 453 -9.67 0.96 14.65
N ALA A 454 -10.17 -0.27 14.69
CA ALA A 454 -11.55 -0.59 14.36
C ALA A 454 -12.32 -0.85 15.67
N ALA A 455 -13.45 -0.18 15.86
CA ALA A 455 -14.27 -0.26 17.07
C ALA A 455 -15.78 -0.30 16.77
N GLU A 456 -16.55 -0.93 17.65
CA GLU A 456 -18.01 -1.02 17.56
C GLU A 456 -18.66 -0.06 18.55
N ASN A 457 -19.57 0.80 18.08
CA ASN A 457 -20.36 1.69 18.93
C ASN A 457 -21.55 0.91 19.54
N LYS A 458 -21.55 0.75 20.87
CA LYS A 458 -22.58 0.06 21.66
C LYS A 458 -23.99 0.65 21.52
N LYS A 459 -24.10 1.92 21.12
CA LYS A 459 -25.37 2.63 20.97
C LYS A 459 -25.91 2.61 19.54
N ALA A 460 -25.10 2.17 18.57
CA ALA A 460 -25.51 2.08 17.18
C ALA A 460 -26.17 0.73 16.87
N PRO A 461 -27.05 0.65 15.85
CA PRO A 461 -27.56 -0.62 15.35
C PRO A 461 -26.43 -1.56 14.93
N ALA A 462 -26.64 -2.88 15.07
CA ALA A 462 -25.60 -3.88 14.81
C ALA A 462 -25.05 -3.85 13.37
N HIS A 463 -25.84 -3.40 12.39
CA HIS A 463 -25.44 -3.26 10.98
C HIS A 463 -24.80 -1.89 10.65
N ALA A 464 -24.68 -0.99 11.63
CA ALA A 464 -24.11 0.35 11.47
C ALA A 464 -23.23 0.74 12.67
N CYS A 465 -22.66 -0.23 13.37
CA CYS A 465 -21.89 0.01 14.59
C CYS A 465 -20.39 0.18 14.36
N ALA A 466 -19.84 -0.20 13.22
CA ALA A 466 -18.41 -0.05 12.95
C ALA A 466 -17.98 1.41 12.91
N SER A 467 -16.79 1.68 13.45
CA SER A 467 -16.06 2.93 13.33
C SER A 467 -14.58 2.64 13.15
N VAL A 468 -13.91 3.48 12.38
CA VAL A 468 -12.47 3.40 12.14
C VAL A 468 -11.82 4.69 12.60
N PHE A 469 -10.71 4.58 13.33
CA PHE A 469 -9.94 5.70 13.84
C PHE A 469 -8.52 5.62 13.31
N ILE A 470 -8.03 6.73 12.76
CA ILE A 470 -6.65 6.91 12.35
C ILE A 470 -5.94 7.69 13.47
N ILE A 471 -4.90 7.09 14.03
CA ILE A 471 -4.20 7.61 15.21
C ILE A 471 -2.74 7.87 14.86
N ASN A 472 -2.29 9.09 15.14
CA ASN A 472 -0.87 9.41 15.17
C ASN A 472 -0.29 8.89 16.49
N ALA A 473 0.60 7.91 16.36
CA ALA A 473 1.28 7.20 17.45
C ALA A 473 2.79 7.58 17.57
N THR A 474 3.15 8.80 17.14
CA THR A 474 4.53 9.30 17.25
C THR A 474 4.96 9.47 18.70
N ASN A 475 4.08 10.03 19.54
CA ASN A 475 4.34 10.24 20.96
C ASN A 475 4.19 8.91 21.73
N LYS A 476 5.20 8.58 22.54
CA LYS A 476 5.22 7.37 23.37
C LYS A 476 4.22 7.43 24.53
N GLU A 477 3.86 8.63 25.00
CA GLU A 477 3.00 8.81 26.18
C GLU A 477 1.50 8.89 25.87
N GLY A 478 1.13 9.15 24.62
CA GLY A 478 -0.27 9.23 24.21
C GLY A 478 -0.45 9.42 22.71
N GLY A 479 -1.51 8.84 22.16
CA GLY A 479 -1.89 8.95 20.76
C GLY A 479 -2.79 10.16 20.50
N LYS A 480 -2.89 10.58 19.23
CA LYS A 480 -3.85 11.60 18.79
C LYS A 480 -4.71 11.06 17.67
N VAL A 481 -6.04 11.09 17.82
CA VAL A 481 -6.96 10.85 16.70
C VAL A 481 -6.73 11.94 15.65
N VAL A 482 -6.33 11.52 14.46
CA VAL A 482 -6.18 12.40 13.29
C VAL A 482 -7.52 12.49 12.56
N GLU A 483 -8.18 11.34 12.41
CA GLU A 483 -9.43 11.22 11.68
C GLU A 483 -10.22 10.03 12.23
N ALA A 484 -11.55 10.13 12.14
CA ALA A 484 -12.45 9.05 12.51
C ALA A 484 -13.63 9.01 11.55
N ASP A 485 -14.00 7.81 11.13
CA ASP A 485 -15.22 7.55 10.37
C ASP A 485 -16.15 6.68 11.21
N HIS A 486 -17.42 7.05 11.28
CA HIS A 486 -18.44 6.38 12.08
C HIS A 486 -19.53 5.80 11.19
N HIS A 487 -20.18 4.74 11.66
CA HIS A 487 -21.27 4.06 10.94
C HIS A 487 -20.85 3.52 9.56
N VAL A 488 -19.62 3.01 9.49
CA VAL A 488 -18.98 2.56 8.23
C VAL A 488 -19.23 1.09 7.89
N GLY A 489 -20.14 0.43 8.63
CA GLY A 489 -20.48 -0.98 8.49
C GLY A 489 -21.05 -1.55 9.78
N GLY A 490 -21.30 -2.85 9.78
CA GLY A 490 -21.86 -3.56 10.93
C GLY A 490 -20.83 -4.15 11.88
N LYS A 491 -21.02 -5.39 12.31
CA LYS A 491 -20.08 -6.05 13.24
C LYS A 491 -18.74 -6.26 12.56
N ILE A 492 -17.65 -5.91 13.24
CA ILE A 492 -16.31 -5.92 12.64
C ILE A 492 -15.79 -7.34 12.61
N ARG A 493 -15.42 -7.81 11.41
CA ARG A 493 -14.70 -9.08 11.22
C ARG A 493 -13.20 -8.86 11.20
N ARG A 494 -12.73 -7.97 10.32
CA ARG A 494 -11.30 -7.73 10.09
C ARG A 494 -11.07 -6.41 9.37
N MET A 495 -10.02 -5.73 9.76
CA MET A 495 -9.42 -4.59 9.08
C MET A 495 -8.01 -4.96 8.62
N VAL A 496 -7.65 -4.54 7.41
CA VAL A 496 -6.34 -4.75 6.79
C VAL A 496 -5.82 -3.41 6.26
N PHE A 497 -4.53 -3.15 6.46
CA PHE A 497 -3.84 -2.05 5.79
C PHE A 497 -3.46 -2.49 4.38
N LYS A 498 -3.91 -1.72 3.38
CA LYS A 498 -3.55 -1.89 1.97
C LYS A 498 -2.52 -0.83 1.60
N GLY A 499 -1.30 -1.28 1.34
CA GLY A 499 -0.21 -0.46 0.84
C GLY A 499 -0.27 -0.23 -0.68
N ASN A 500 0.64 0.61 -1.16
CA ASN A 500 0.85 0.94 -2.56
C ASN A 500 2.33 1.06 -2.95
N GLY A 501 3.25 0.75 -2.03
CA GLY A 501 4.70 0.79 -2.25
C GLY A 501 5.35 2.16 -2.13
N GLN A 502 4.56 3.18 -1.78
CA GLN A 502 5.03 4.56 -1.57
C GLN A 502 5.01 4.95 -0.09
N GLU A 503 5.00 3.98 0.83
CA GLU A 503 4.90 4.21 2.28
C GLU A 503 6.13 4.92 2.86
N ASN A 504 7.27 4.81 2.19
CA ASN A 504 8.50 5.51 2.54
C ASN A 504 8.51 6.97 2.05
N LEU A 505 7.56 7.37 1.20
CA LEU A 505 7.42 8.74 0.75
C LEU A 505 6.53 9.50 1.73
N ASP A 506 6.91 10.74 2.05
CA ASP A 506 6.09 11.61 2.88
C ASP A 506 4.68 11.73 2.31
N ARG A 507 3.67 11.70 3.18
CA ARG A 507 2.30 12.08 2.81
C ARG A 507 2.37 13.54 2.33
N LYS A 508 2.19 13.77 1.03
CA LYS A 508 2.12 15.11 0.46
C LYS A 508 0.78 15.78 0.78
#